data_AF-A0A920PBK2-F1
#
_entry.id   AF-A0A920PBK2-F1
#
_cell.length_a   1.000
_cell.length_b   1.000
_cell.length_c   1.000
_cell.angle_alpha   90.00
_cell.angle_beta   90.00
_cell.angle_gamma   90.00
#
_symmetry.space_group_name_H-M   'P 1'
#
loop_
_entity.id
_entity.type
_entity.pdbx_description
1 polymer ?
#
loop_
_entity_poly.entity_id
_entity_poly.type
_entity_poly.pdbx_seq_one_letter_code
_entity_poly.pdbx_strand_id
1 'polypeptide(L)' 'MPLLEGTDGVQKMSKSLGNSIGVFDPPNEMLGKIMSISDDLMWRYYELLSQVSTDQLSSMQEQAK' A
#
# COMPACT_ATOMS: atom_id res chain seq x y z
N MET A 1 4.02 -8.92 -12.97
CA MET A 1 3.58 -8.04 -11.87
C MET A 1 2.96 -8.90 -10.78
N PRO A 2 3.41 -8.79 -9.52
CA PRO A 2 2.78 -9.46 -8.39
C PRO A 2 1.39 -8.87 -8.11
N LEU A 3 0.52 -9.64 -7.45
CA LEU A 3 -0.76 -9.14 -6.98
C LEU A 3 -0.56 -8.35 -5.69
N LEU A 4 -1.24 -7.20 -5.58
CA LEU A 4 -1.18 -6.36 -4.39
C LEU A 4 -1.81 -7.08 -3.20
N GLU A 5 -1.10 -7.09 -2.07
CA GLU A 5 -1.61 -7.52 -0.78
C GLU A 5 -2.70 -6.53 -0.31
N GLY A 6 -3.75 -7.04 0.33
CA GLY A 6 -4.79 -6.18 0.88
C GLY A 6 -4.31 -5.35 2.06
N THR A 7 -5.18 -4.50 2.61
CA THR A 7 -4.85 -3.67 3.78
C THR A 7 -4.50 -4.48 5.03
N ASP A 8 -4.77 -5.79 5.03
CA ASP A 8 -4.40 -6.76 6.06
C ASP A 8 -2.96 -7.28 5.92
N GLY A 9 -2.30 -7.08 4.78
CA GLY A 9 -0.90 -7.49 4.53
C GLY A 9 -0.66 -8.99 4.40
N VAL A 10 -1.68 -9.83 4.57
CA VAL A 10 -1.57 -11.29 4.53
C VAL A 10 -2.19 -11.84 3.25
N GLN A 11 -3.43 -11.48 2.99
CA GLN A 11 -4.16 -11.98 1.83
C GLN A 11 -4.02 -11.04 0.65
N LYS A 12 -4.22 -11.59 -0.55
CA LYS A 12 -4.35 -10.78 -1.76
C LYS A 12 -5.54 -9.84 -1.63
N MET A 13 -5.42 -8.65 -2.21
CA MET A 13 -6.50 -7.66 -2.19
C MET A 13 -7.77 -8.23 -2.85
N SER A 14 -8.87 -8.24 -2.09
CA SER A 14 -10.17 -8.72 -2.54
C SER A 14 -11.32 -7.97 -1.87
N LYS A 15 -12.32 -7.59 -2.67
CA LYS A 15 -13.57 -7.03 -2.16
C LYS A 15 -14.31 -7.99 -1.23
N SER A 16 -14.25 -9.30 -1.49
CA SER A 16 -14.93 -10.30 -0.65
C SER A 16 -14.27 -10.50 0.72
N LEU A 17 -12.99 -10.15 0.85
CA LEU A 17 -12.24 -10.24 2.11
C LEU A 17 -12.27 -8.92 2.89
N GLY A 18 -12.85 -7.85 2.33
CA GLY A 18 -12.92 -6.54 2.97
C GLY A 18 -11.57 -5.81 3.08
N ASN A 19 -10.51 -6.31 2.43
CA ASN A 19 -9.15 -5.76 2.49
C ASN A 19 -8.78 -4.92 1.26
N SER A 20 -9.78 -4.41 0.52
CA SER A 20 -9.58 -3.66 -0.72
C SER A 20 -9.77 -2.16 -0.57
N ILE A 21 -8.93 -1.39 -1.27
CA ILE A 21 -9.10 0.06 -1.46
C ILE A 21 -9.78 0.28 -2.80
N GLY A 22 -11.00 0.80 -2.79
CA GLY A 22 -11.75 1.11 -4.01
C GLY A 22 -11.26 2.41 -4.64
N VAL A 23 -11.02 2.40 -5.94
CA VAL A 23 -10.64 3.61 -6.70
C VAL A 23 -11.77 4.66 -6.74
N PHE A 24 -13.02 4.22 -6.51
CA PHE A 24 -14.21 5.07 -6.48
C PHE A 24 -14.75 5.29 -5.05
N ASP A 25 -14.00 4.87 -4.03
CA ASP A 25 -14.40 5.15 -2.64
C ASP A 25 -14.30 6.67 -2.38
N PRO A 26 -15.06 7.22 -1.41
CA PRO A 26 -14.90 8.60 -1.00
C PRO A 26 -13.43 8.90 -0.62
N PRO A 27 -12.89 10.10 -0.90
CA PRO A 27 -11.47 10.40 -0.67
C PRO A 27 -11.00 10.14 0.77
N ASN A 28 -11.85 10.45 1.76
CA ASN A 28 -11.54 10.20 3.17
C ASN A 28 -11.46 8.71 3.50
N GLU A 29 -12.29 7.88 2.86
CA GLU A 29 -12.28 6.43 3.05
C GLU A 29 -11.04 5.82 2.38
N MET A 30 -10.71 6.25 1.17
CA MET A 30 -9.46 5.85 0.50
C MET A 30 -8.25 6.17 1.37
N LEU A 31 -8.16 7.41 1.86
CA LEU A 31 -7.07 7.85 2.73
C LEU A 31 -7.01 7.01 4.02
N GLY A 32 -8.15 6.80 4.69
CA GLY A 32 -8.21 6.00 5.92
C GLY A 32 -7.73 4.57 5.72
N LYS A 33 -8.11 3.92 4.61
CA LYS A 33 -7.67 2.56 4.28
C LYS A 33 -6.19 2.48 3.90
N ILE A 34 -5.64 3.49 3.22
CA ILE A 34 -4.20 3.54 2.94
C ILE A 34 -3.42 3.76 4.24
N MET A 35 -3.89 4.63 5.14
CA MET A 35 -3.23 4.89 6.42
C MET A 35 -3.33 3.74 7.43
N SER A 36 -4.21 2.75 7.20
CA SER A 36 -4.35 1.60 8.10
C SER A 36 -3.34 0.49 7.87
N ILE A 37 -2.52 0.59 6.82
CA ILE A 37 -1.51 -0.43 6.50
C ILE A 37 -0.31 -0.33 7.45
N SER A 38 0.31 -1.46 7.77
CA SER A 38 1.54 -1.50 8.57
C SER A 38 2.73 -0.89 7.82
N ASP A 39 3.73 -0.39 8.55
CA ASP A 39 4.96 0.18 7.99
C ASP A 39 5.68 -0.77 7.02
N ASP A 40 5.71 -2.07 7.32
CA ASP A 40 6.30 -3.08 6.43
C ASP A 40 5.56 -3.17 5.08
N LEU A 41 4.23 -3.05 5.12
CA LEU A 41 3.37 -3.13 3.94
C LEU A 41 3.40 -1.82 3.14
N MET A 42 3.60 -0.69 3.81
CA MET A 42 3.72 0.63 3.18
C MET A 42 4.80 0.64 2.11
N TRP A 43 5.98 0.05 2.37
CA TRP A 43 7.06 -0.01 1.38
C TRP A 43 6.66 -0.74 0.10
N ARG A 44 5.90 -1.82 0.25
CA ARG A 44 5.39 -2.61 -0.88
C ARG A 44 4.40 -1.80 -1.71
N TYR A 45 3.52 -1.05 -1.05
CA TYR A 45 2.59 -0.14 -1.72
C TYR A 45 3.31 0.99 -2.45
N TYR A 46 4.36 1.55 -1.85
CA TYR A 46 5.21 2.55 -2.51
C TYR A 46 5.86 1.99 -3.78
N GLU A 47 6.45 0.81 -3.71
CA GLU A 47 7.11 0.17 -4.86
C GLU A 47 6.14 -0.07 -6.04
N LEU A 48 4.89 -0.45 -5.75
CA LEU A 48 3.94 -0.87 -6.78
C LEU A 48 3.03 0.26 -7.30
N LEU A 49 2.76 1.28 -6.48
CA LEU A 49 1.75 2.30 -6.78
C LEU A 49 2.32 3.73 -6.84
N SER A 50 3.49 3.97 -6.27
CA SER A 50 4.10 5.31 -6.25
C SER A 50 4.85 5.61 -7.54
N GLN A 51 5.03 6.89 -7.83
CA GLN A 51 5.89 7.38 -8.92
C GLN A 51 7.33 7.64 -8.47
N VAL A 52 7.64 7.33 -7.21
CA VAL A 52 8.98 7.45 -6.63
C VAL A 52 9.93 6.48 -7.32
N SER A 53 11.14 6.94 -7.68
CA SER A 53 12.13 6.06 -8.29
C SER A 53 12.64 5.01 -7.30
N THR A 54 13.12 3.87 -7.80
CA THR A 54 13.73 2.83 -6.97
C THR A 54 14.90 3.35 -6.12
N ASP A 55 15.66 4.32 -6.63
CA ASP A 55 16.78 4.93 -5.92
C ASP A 55 16.31 5.79 -4.74
N GLN A 56 15.25 6.58 -4.96
CA GLN A 56 14.62 7.37 -3.91
C GLN A 56 13.97 6.48 -2.85
N LEU A 57 13.28 5.41 -3.28
CA LEU A 57 12.65 4.45 -2.37
C LEU A 57 13.69 3.78 -1.46
N SER A 58 14.82 3.35 -2.04
CA SER A 58 15.93 2.76 -1.27
C SER A 58 16.51 3.75 -0.26
N SER A 59 16.69 5.02 -0.67
CA SER A 59 17.16 6.08 0.23
C SER A 59 16.18 6.33 1.39
N MET A 60 14.87 6.29 1.13
CA MET A 60 13.85 6.43 2.16
C MET A 60 13.87 5.26 3.16
N GLN A 61 14.07 4.03 2.68
CA GLN A 61 14.20 2.85 3.53
C GLN A 61 15.45 2.89 4.42
N GLU A 62 16.58 3.38 3.90
CA GLU A 62 17.80 3.56 4.69
C GLU A 62 17.64 4.62 5.79
N GLN A 63 16.88 5.71 5.52
CA GLN A 63 16.61 6.76 6.50
C GLN A 63 15.60 6.35 7.58
N ALA A 64 14.72 5.39 7.27
CA ALA A 64 13.71 4.89 8.20
C ALA A 64 14.24 3.81 9.18
N LYS A 65 15.48 3.34 8.96
CA LYS A 65 16.21 2.45 9.87
C LYS A 65 16.87 3.21 11.01
#